data_AF-A0A496SI17-F1
#
_entry.id   AF-A0A496SI17-F1
#
_cell.length_a   1.000
_cell.length_b   1.000
_cell.length_c   1.000
_cell.angle_alpha   90.00
_cell.angle_beta   90.00
_cell.angle_gamma   90.00
#
_symmetry.space_group_name_H-M   'P 1'
#
loop_
_entity.id
_entity.type
_entity.pdbx_description
1 polymer ?
#
loop_
_entity_poly.entity_id
_entity_poly.type
_entity_poly.pdbx_seq_one_letter_code
_entity_poly.pdbx_strand_id
1 'polypeptide(L)' 'KETLGSTFSVVGVSIWGALTHNLTQLFLAHLLVRTAAVWALLPAFLWAAGVTGTITGLAADFGLKLLRRHPRRGIRP' A
#
# COMPACT_ATOMS: atom_id res chain seq x y z
N LYS A 1 -17.66 -17.33 1.72
CA LYS A 1 -16.23 -17.53 1.38
C LYS A 1 -16.09 -17.10 -0.06
N GLU A 2 -15.72 -15.84 -0.30
CA GLU A 2 -15.68 -15.24 -1.65
C GLU A 2 -14.37 -14.44 -1.73
N THR A 3 -13.21 -14.98 -2.12
CA THR A 3 -12.78 -15.41 -3.47
C THR A 3 -13.14 -14.45 -4.61
N LEU A 4 -13.03 -13.14 -4.37
CA LEU A 4 -12.85 -12.17 -5.45
C LEU A 4 -11.38 -12.19 -5.94
N GLY A 5 -11.09 -13.04 -6.92
CA GLY A 5 -9.94 -12.88 -7.81
C GLY A 5 -8.61 -13.45 -7.34
N SER A 6 -8.25 -14.61 -7.89
CA SER A 6 -7.05 -15.42 -7.70
C SER A 6 -5.68 -14.76 -8.02
N THR A 7 -5.49 -13.44 -7.85
CA THR A 7 -4.14 -12.84 -8.04
C THR A 7 -3.81 -11.64 -7.15
N PHE A 8 -4.77 -10.84 -6.66
CA PHE A 8 -4.43 -9.66 -5.85
C PHE A 8 -5.40 -9.40 -4.68
N SER A 9 -4.93 -9.66 -3.45
CA SER A 9 -5.57 -9.20 -2.21
C SER A 9 -5.41 -7.68 -2.09
N VAL A 10 -6.45 -6.96 -1.63
CA VAL A 10 -6.38 -5.51 -1.32
C VAL A 10 -5.24 -5.21 -0.35
N VAL A 11 -5.00 -6.11 0.61
CA VAL A 11 -3.87 -6.01 1.54
C VAL A 11 -2.54 -6.18 0.82
N GLY A 12 -2.45 -7.16 -0.09
CA GLY A 12 -1.25 -7.40 -0.89
C GLY A 12 -0.90 -6.24 -1.81
N VAL A 13 -1.90 -5.66 -2.49
CA VAL A 13 -1.73 -4.45 -3.33
C VAL A 13 -1.24 -3.27 -2.48
N SER A 14 -1.79 -3.11 -1.26
CA SER A 14 -1.37 -2.06 -0.34
C SER A 14 0.08 -2.23 0.12
N ILE A 15 0.51 -3.46 0.44
CA ILE A 15 1.91 -3.75 0.77
C ILE A 15 2.83 -3.45 -0.41
N TRP A 16 2.49 -3.90 -1.62
CA TRP A 16 3.27 -3.59 -2.83
C TRP A 16 3.36 -2.08 -3.10
N GLY A 17 2.23 -1.36 -2.96
CA GLY A 17 2.22 0.09 -3.09
C GLY A 17 3.12 0.79 -2.06
N ALA A 18 3.07 0.35 -0.79
CA ALA A 18 3.93 0.88 0.27
C ALA A 18 5.42 0.63 -0.03
N LEU A 19 5.77 -0.56 -0.52
CA LEU A 19 7.13 -0.90 -0.94
C LEU A 19 7.61 -0.02 -2.10
N THR A 20 6.81 0.09 -3.16
CA THR A 20 7.13 0.95 -4.32
C THR A 20 7.30 2.41 -3.91
N HIS A 21 6.46 2.92 -3.00
CA HIS A 21 6.56 4.29 -2.50
C HIS A 21 7.87 4.51 -1.72
N ASN A 22 8.20 3.61 -0.78
CA ASN A 22 9.43 3.69 0.01
C ASN A 22 10.69 3.60 -0.88
N LEU A 23 10.67 2.72 -1.89
CA LEU A 23 11.75 2.62 -2.88
C LEU A 23 11.88 3.90 -3.70
N THR A 24 10.77 4.48 -4.15
CA THR A 24 10.77 5.75 -4.89
C THR A 24 11.30 6.89 -4.00
N GLN A 25 10.85 6.98 -2.75
CA GLN A 25 11.35 7.96 -1.79
C GLN A 25 12.87 7.83 -1.59
N LEU A 26 13.37 6.62 -1.44
CA LEU A 26 14.80 6.39 -1.23
C LEU A 26 15.64 6.68 -2.48
N PHE A 27 15.12 6.32 -3.65
CA PHE A 27 15.74 6.64 -4.93
C PHE A 27 15.85 8.16 -5.15
N LEU A 28 14.77 8.89 -4.88
CA LEU A 28 14.77 10.35 -4.96
C LEU A 28 15.69 10.97 -3.90
N ALA A 29 15.72 10.44 -2.68
CA ALA A 29 16.64 10.89 -1.64
C ALA A 29 18.11 10.68 -2.03
N HIS A 30 18.42 9.54 -2.66
CA HIS A 30 19.76 9.29 -3.19
C HIS A 30 20.14 10.30 -4.29
N LEU A 31 19.22 10.62 -5.21
CA LEU A 31 19.46 11.60 -6.27
C LEU A 31 19.70 13.01 -5.72
N LEU A 32 18.96 13.39 -4.68
CA LEU A 32 19.03 14.73 -4.06
C LEU A 32 20.25 14.90 -3.15
N VAL A 33 20.55 13.92 -2.30
CA VAL A 33 21.62 14.00 -1.29
C VAL A 33 22.96 13.53 -1.86
N ARG A 34 22.96 12.81 -3.00
CA ARG A 34 24.15 12.28 -3.70
C ARG A 34 25.07 11.41 -2.84
N THR A 35 24.54 10.83 -1.76
CA THR A 35 25.28 9.90 -0.90
C THR A 35 24.72 8.49 -0.99
N ALA A 36 25.61 7.50 -1.07
CA ALA A 36 25.25 6.09 -1.03
C ALA A 36 24.77 5.65 0.36
N ALA A 37 25.06 6.43 1.42
CA ALA A 37 24.63 6.15 2.78
C ALA A 37 23.09 6.08 2.93
N VAL A 38 22.34 6.72 2.02
CA VAL A 38 20.87 6.64 1.98
C VAL A 38 20.39 5.19 1.79
N TRP A 39 21.11 4.37 1.04
CA TRP A 39 20.76 2.96 0.82
C TRP A 39 20.85 2.11 2.09
N ALA A 40 21.59 2.54 3.11
CA ALA A 40 21.63 1.86 4.41
C ALA A 40 20.28 1.92 5.16
N LEU A 41 19.39 2.85 4.80
CA LEU A 41 18.04 2.96 5.35
C LEU A 41 17.05 1.97 4.72
N LEU A 42 17.39 1.40 3.56
CA LEU A 42 16.52 0.50 2.80
C LEU A 42 15.95 -0.66 3.64
N PRO A 43 16.72 -1.43 4.44
CA PRO A 43 16.14 -2.50 5.26
C PRO A 43 15.11 -1.99 6.28
N ALA A 44 15.35 -0.84 6.91
CA ALA A 44 14.41 -0.25 7.85
C ALA A 44 13.12 0.22 7.14
N PHE A 45 13.27 0.82 5.96
CA PHE A 45 12.14 1.31 5.15
C PHE A 45 11.30 0.15 4.58
N LEU A 46 11.91 -0.97 4.19
CA LEU A 46 11.18 -2.16 3.75
C LEU A 46 10.36 -2.78 4.90
N TRP A 47 10.91 -2.83 6.11
CA TRP A 47 10.17 -3.25 7.30
C TRP A 47 8.99 -2.32 7.59
N ALA A 48 9.22 -1.00 7.58
CA ALA A 48 8.17 -0.01 7.77
C ALA A 48 7.08 -0.10 6.69
N ALA A 49 7.46 -0.31 5.42
CA ALA A 49 6.54 -0.50 4.30
C ALA A 49 5.65 -1.74 4.47
N GLY A 50 6.20 -2.85 4.97
CA GLY A 50 5.43 -4.06 5.26
C GLY A 50 4.36 -3.82 6.33
N VAL A 51 4.73 -3.18 7.45
CA VAL A 51 3.81 -2.87 8.55
C VAL A 51 2.73 -1.88 8.09
N THR A 52 3.14 -0.74 7.54
CA THR A 52 2.21 0.33 7.10
C THR A 52 1.30 -0.12 5.96
N GLY A 53 1.85 -0.87 5.00
CA GLY A 53 1.09 -1.46 3.89
C GLY A 53 0.05 -2.46 4.35
N THR A 54 0.35 -3.27 5.38
CA THR A 54 -0.61 -4.20 5.98
C THR A 54 -1.74 -3.46 6.70
N ILE A 55 -1.40 -2.46 7.53
CA ILE A 55 -2.38 -1.66 8.27
C ILE A 55 -3.34 -0.94 7.30
N THR A 56 -2.78 -0.26 6.31
CA THR A 56 -3.56 0.48 5.30
C THR A 56 -4.42 -0.47 4.47
N GLY A 57 -3.88 -1.64 4.12
CA GLY A 57 -4.60 -2.67 3.38
C GLY A 57 -5.78 -3.25 4.13
N LEU A 58 -5.62 -3.47 5.44
CA LEU A 58 -6.70 -3.95 6.30
C LEU A 58 -7.76 -2.87 6.50
N ALA A 59 -7.34 -1.61 6.69
CA ALA A 59 -8.26 -0.48 6.74
C ALA A 59 -9.07 -0.33 5.43
N ALA A 60 -8.44 -0.52 4.27
CA ALA A 60 -9.10 -0.51 2.97
C ALA A 60 -10.10 -1.67 2.83
N ASP A 61 -9.73 -2.88 3.27
CA ASP A 61 -10.64 -4.04 3.26
C ASP A 61 -11.88 -3.80 4.15
N PHE A 62 -11.70 -3.26 5.36
CA PHE A 62 -12.82 -2.89 6.23
C PHE A 62 -13.68 -1.76 5.63
N GLY A 63 -13.06 -0.73 5.05
CA GLY A 63 -13.76 0.36 4.38
C GLY A 63 -14.59 -0.14 3.20
N LEU A 64 -14.03 -1.04 2.38
CA LEU A 64 -14.73 -1.62 1.23
C LEU A 64 -15.89 -2.52 1.68
N LYS A 65 -15.72 -3.28 2.77
CA LYS A 65 -16.80 -4.05 3.40
C LYS A 65 -17.92 -3.15 3.92
N LEU A 66 -17.59 -2.01 4.53
CA LEU A 66 -18.57 -1.04 5.03
C LEU A 66 -19.35 -0.39 3.87
N LEU A 67 -18.66 0.02 2.81
CA LEU A 67 -19.29 0.59 1.61
C LEU A 67 -20.20 -0.42 0.91
N ARG A 68 -19.80 -1.69 0.84
CA ARG A 68 -20.67 -2.76 0.29
C ARG A 68 -21.92 -3.01 1.12
N ARG A 69 -21.89 -2.76 2.44
CA ARG A 69 -23.08 -2.86 3.31
C ARG A 69 -24.10 -1.74 3.07
N HIS A 70 -23.66 -0.57 2.60
CA HIS A 70 -24.55 0.52 2.19
C HIS A 70 -24.24 0.95 0.75
N PRO A 71 -24.69 0.18 -0.26
CA PRO A 71 -24.59 0.62 -1.64
C PRO A 71 -25.45 1.88 -1.76
N ARG A 72 -24.82 3.05 -1.92
CA ARG A 72 -25.53 4.26 -2.36
C ARG A 72 -26.26 3.88 -3.65
N ARG A 73 -27.60 3.88 -3.59
CA ARG A 73 -28.45 3.76 -4.77
C ARG A 73 -28.01 4.84 -5.76
N GLY A 74 -27.64 4.41 -6.95
CA GLY A 74 -27.08 5.26 -8.00
C GLY A 74 -27.96 6.47 -8.27
N ILE A 75 -27.31 7.61 -8.46
CA ILE A 75 -27.89 8.71 -9.21
C ILE A 75 -27.79 8.28 -10.68
N ARG A 76 -28.89 7.72 -11.20
CA ARG A 76 -29.07 7.58 -12.66
C ARG A 76 -29.60 8.93 -13.17
N PRO A 77 -28.99 9.55 -14.19
CA PRO A 77 -29.68 10.52 -15.03
C PRO A 77 -30.71 9.81 -15.92
#